data_AF-A0A6A6D8U1-F1
#
_entry.id   AF-A0A6A6D8U1-F1
#
_cell.length_a   1.000
_cell.length_b   1.000
_cell.length_c   1.000
_cell.angle_alpha   90.00
_cell.angle_beta   90.00
_cell.angle_gamma   90.00
#
_symmetry.space_group_name_H-M   'P 1'
#
loop_
_entity.id
_entity.type
_entity.pdbx_description
1 polymer ?
#
loop_
_entity_poly.entity_id
_entity_poly.type
_entity_poly.pdbx_seq_one_letter_code
_entity_poly.pdbx_strand_id
1 'polypeptide(L)' 'HLEVVKLLLEKGADVTVANNNGWTPLNSASQKGHLEVVRLLLEKGADVTVANNNGRTPLNSASLNGHLEVMKLLL' A
#
# COMPACT_ATOMS: atom_id res chain seq x y z
N HIS A 1 0.91 -11.34 5.36
CA HIS A 1 1.75 -12.19 4.49
C HIS A 1 3.06 -11.49 4.10
N LEU A 2 3.83 -10.98 5.06
CA LEU A 2 5.02 -10.17 4.77
C LEU A 2 6.08 -10.94 3.97
N GLU A 3 6.39 -12.17 4.37
CA GLU A 3 7.42 -12.99 3.71
C GLU A 3 7.08 -13.32 2.25
N VAL A 4 5.79 -13.50 1.94
CA VAL A 4 5.34 -13.68 0.54
C VAL A 4 5.55 -12.40 -0.26
N VAL A 5 5.24 -11.23 0.31
CA VAL A 5 5.46 -9.94 -0.35
C VAL A 5 6.96 -9.73 -0.61
N LYS A 6 7.84 -10.01 0.36
CA LYS A 6 9.29 -9.93 0.16
C LYS A 6 9.76 -10.83 -0.98
N LEU A 7 9.36 -12.09 -0.99
CA LEU A 7 9.71 -13.04 -2.05
C LEU A 7 9.28 -12.54 -3.44
N LEU A 8 8.07 -11.99 -3.56
CA LEU A 8 7.59 -11.44 -4.83
C LEU A 8 8.45 -10.26 -5.31
N LEU A 9 8.81 -9.36 -4.40
CA LEU A 9 9.66 -8.21 -4.71
C LEU A 9 11.09 -8.64 -5.10
N GLU A 10 11.64 -9.64 -4.43
CA GLU A 10 12.92 -10.27 -4.80
C GLU A 10 12.87 -10.91 -6.20
N LYS A 11 11.69 -11.40 -6.63
CA LYS A 11 11.45 -11.92 -7.98
C LYS A 11 11.09 -10.84 -9.00
N GLY A 12 11.17 -9.57 -8.63
CA GLY A 12 10.95 -8.44 -9.54
C GLY A 12 9.49 -8.02 -9.71
N ALA A 13 8.61 -8.36 -8.76
CA ALA A 13 7.27 -7.78 -8.75
C ALA A 13 7.33 -6.26 -8.63
N ASP A 14 6.55 -5.57 -9.45
CA ASP A 14 6.49 -4.11 -9.51
C ASP A 14 5.47 -3.57 -8.50
N VAL A 15 5.92 -2.69 -7.60
CA VAL A 15 5.09 -2.07 -6.55
C VAL A 15 4.13 -1.00 -7.08
N THR A 16 4.30 -0.56 -8.32
CA THR A 16 3.51 0.51 -8.94
C THR A 16 2.30 -0.01 -9.71
N VAL A 17 2.25 -1.33 -10.00
CA VAL A 17 1.18 -1.93 -10.79
C VAL A 17 -0.15 -1.90 -10.04
N ALA A 18 -1.12 -1.21 -10.61
CA ALA A 18 -2.49 -1.18 -10.11
C ALA A 18 -3.34 -2.31 -10.71
N ASN A 19 -4.29 -2.83 -9.93
CA ASN A 19 -5.31 -3.75 -10.47
C ASN A 19 -6.38 -2.99 -11.29
N ASN A 20 -7.37 -3.70 -11.84
CA ASN A 20 -8.45 -3.12 -12.66
C ASN A 20 -9.27 -2.02 -11.98
N ASN A 21 -9.23 -1.93 -10.65
CA ASN A 21 -9.92 -0.92 -9.86
C ASN A 21 -8.99 0.25 -9.47
N GLY A 22 -7.77 0.31 -10.02
CA GLY A 22 -6.78 1.32 -9.70
C GLY A 22 -6.09 1.11 -8.35
N TRP A 23 -6.24 -0.05 -7.71
CA TRP A 23 -5.60 -0.31 -6.42
C TRP A 23 -4.15 -0.74 -6.62
N THR A 24 -3.22 0.05 -6.09
CA THR A 24 -1.82 -0.38 -5.92
C THR A 24 -1.68 -1.35 -4.74
N PRO A 25 -0.56 -2.07 -4.64
CA PRO A 25 -0.18 -2.82 -3.43
C PRO A 25 -0.25 -1.95 -2.17
N LEU A 26 0.17 -0.69 -2.26
CA LEU A 26 0.18 0.24 -1.13
C LEU A 26 -1.25 0.59 -0.69
N ASN A 27 -2.17 0.92 -1.60
CA ASN A 27 -3.57 1.16 -1.24
C ASN A 27 -4.16 -0.04 -0.48
N SER A 28 -3.90 -1.26 -0.98
CA SER A 28 -4.43 -2.50 -0.43
C SER A 28 -3.88 -2.78 0.96
N ALA A 29 -2.57 -2.67 1.15
CA ALA A 29 -1.92 -2.83 2.46
C ALA A 29 -2.42 -1.79 3.46
N SER A 30 -2.59 -0.55 3.02
CA SER A 30 -3.08 0.54 3.87
C SER A 30 -4.54 0.37 4.29
N GLN A 31 -5.43 -0.06 3.39
CA GLN A 31 -6.82 -0.39 3.72
C GLN A 31 -6.94 -1.51 4.76
N LYS A 32 -6.01 -2.48 4.74
CA LYS A 32 -6.02 -3.63 5.65
C LYS A 32 -5.17 -3.43 6.91
N GLY A 33 -4.53 -2.28 7.07
CA GLY A 33 -3.74 -1.97 8.26
C GLY A 33 -2.45 -2.79 8.37
N HIS A 34 -1.92 -3.31 7.27
CA HIS A 34 -0.73 -4.17 7.26
C HIS A 34 0.56 -3.33 7.38
N LEU A 35 0.82 -2.79 8.58
CA LEU A 35 1.89 -1.82 8.86
C LEU A 35 3.25 -2.20 8.25
N GLU A 36 3.72 -3.42 8.51
CA GLU A 36 5.04 -3.85 8.01
C GLU A 36 5.09 -4.04 6.49
N VAL A 37 3.95 -4.35 5.86
CA VAL A 37 3.86 -4.40 4.39
C VAL A 37 3.85 -2.98 3.82
N VAL A 38 3.15 -2.03 4.45
CA VAL A 38 3.18 -0.61 4.07
C VAL A 38 4.61 -0.08 4.14
N ARG A 39 5.32 -0.30 5.25
CA ARG A 39 6.72 0.10 5.42
C ARG A 39 7.61 -0.44 4.29
N LEU A 40 7.53 -1.74 4.04
CA LEU A 40 8.30 -2.39 2.98
C LEU A 40 8.02 -1.80 1.60
N LEU A 41 6.74 -1.54 1.27
CA LEU A 41 6.37 -0.96 -0.02
C LEU A 41 6.89 0.47 -0.18
N LEU A 42 6.87 1.28 0.89
CA LEU A 42 7.46 2.63 0.89
C LEU A 42 8.99 2.59 0.71
N GLU A 43 9.68 1.67 1.38
CA GLU A 43 11.12 1.44 1.19
C GLU A 43 11.48 1.05 -0.25
N LYS A 44 10.53 0.43 -0.97
CA LYS A 44 10.65 0.07 -2.39
C LYS A 44 10.14 1.15 -3.35
N GLY A 45 9.80 2.34 -2.84
CA GLY A 45 9.44 3.50 -3.65
C GLY A 45 7.99 3.53 -4.12
N ALA A 46 7.07 2.86 -3.42
CA ALA A 46 5.64 3.00 -3.70
C ALA A 46 5.16 4.45 -3.49
N ASP A 47 4.40 4.98 -4.45
CA ASP A 47 3.89 6.35 -4.43
C ASP A 47 2.63 6.46 -3.56
N VAL A 48 2.71 7.26 -2.51
CA VAL A 48 1.61 7.52 -1.55
C VAL A 48 0.48 8.37 -2.12
N THR A 49 0.68 9.01 -3.28
CA THR A 49 -0.29 9.94 -3.88
C THR A 49 -1.24 9.25 -4.85
N VAL A 50 -0.94 8.01 -5.27
CA VAL A 50 -1.74 7.29 -6.27
C VAL A 50 -3.12 6.95 -5.71
N ALA A 51 -4.14 7.55 -6.31
CA ALA A 51 -5.54 7.28 -6.01
C ALA A 51 -6.08 6.15 -6.88
N ASN A 52 -6.90 5.29 -6.29
CA ASN A 52 -7.66 4.30 -7.05
C ASN A 52 -8.80 4.94 -7.86
N ASN A 53 -9.56 4.13 -8.62
CA ASN A 53 -10.65 4.62 -9.47
C ASN A 53 -11.77 5.35 -8.71
N ASN A 54 -11.84 5.19 -7.38
CA ASN A 54 -12.79 5.87 -6.52
C ASN A 54 -12.20 7.13 -5.86
N GLY A 55 -11.03 7.59 -6.32
CA GLY A 55 -10.32 8.75 -5.76
C GLY A 55 -9.70 8.50 -4.38
N ARG A 56 -9.57 7.26 -3.92
CA ARG A 56 -8.99 6.96 -2.58
C ARG A 56 -7.49 6.71 -2.69
N THR A 57 -6.69 7.54 -2.01
CA THR A 57 -5.26 7.31 -1.78
C THR A 57 -5.03 6.23 -0.71
N PRO A 58 -3.79 5.74 -0.51
CA PRO A 58 -3.44 4.90 0.63
C PRO A 58 -3.80 5.54 1.97
N LEU A 59 -3.58 6.85 2.13
CA LEU A 59 -3.92 7.58 3.35
C LEU A 59 -5.43 7.62 3.59
N ASN A 60 -6.23 7.93 2.56
CA ASN A 60 -7.70 7.87 2.67
C ASN A 60 -8.16 6.47 3.04
N SER A 61 -7.53 5.44 2.48
CA SER A 61 -7.89 4.04 2.72
C SER A 61 -7.58 3.60 4.15
N ALA A 62 -6.42 3.97 4.70
CA ALA A 62 -6.06 3.73 6.10
C ALA A 62 -6.99 4.49 7.06
N SER A 63 -7.29 5.76 6.75
CA SER A 63 -8.16 6.61 7.56
C SER A 63 -9.59 6.08 7.65
N LEU A 64 -10.20 5.72 6.52
CA LEU A 64 -11.56 5.16 6.49
C LEU A 64 -11.71 3.85 7.28
N ASN A 65 -10.61 3.11 7.47
CA ASN A 65 -10.60 1.83 8.20
C ASN A 65 -9.98 1.96 9.62
N GLY A 66 -9.67 3.18 10.07
CA GLY A 66 -9.18 3.43 11.43
C GLY A 66 -7.76 2.95 11.72
N HIS A 67 -6.91 2.77 10.70
CA HIS A 67 -5.55 2.26 10.85
C HIS A 67 -4.55 3.38 11.19
N LEU A 68 -4.62 3.87 12.44
CA LEU A 68 -3.83 5.03 12.91
C LEU A 68 -2.31 4.89 12.66
N GLU A 69 -1.73 3.74 12.97
CA GLU A 69 -0.27 3.56 12.80
C GLU A 69 0.15 3.55 11.33
N VAL A 70 -0.71 3.07 10.43
CA VAL A 70 -0.47 3.20 8.98
C VAL A 70 -0.61 4.65 8.54
N MET A 71 -1.61 5.39 9.05
CA MET A 71 -1.75 6.81 8.73
C MET A 71 -0.52 7.62 9.12
N LYS A 72 0.02 7.40 10.33
CA LYS A 72 1.23 8.06 10.80
C LYS A 72 2.44 7.77 9.91
N LEU A 73 2.51 6.59 9.32
CA LEU A 73 3.59 6.19 8.43
C LEU A 73 3.47 6.81 7.02
N LEU A 74 2.26 7.18 6.60
CA LEU A 74 1.96 7.74 5.29
C LEU A 74 1.96 9.28 5.25
N LEU A 75 2.12 9.93 6.41
CA LEU A 75 2.23 11.38 6.59
C LEU A 75 3.71 11.80 6.59
#